data_AF-A0A7C0WW22-F1
#
_entry.id   AF-A0A7C0WW22-F1
#
_cell.length_a   1.000
_cell.length_b   1.000
_cell.length_c   1.000
_cell.angle_alpha   90.00
_cell.angle_beta   90.00
_cell.angle_gamma   90.00
#
_symmetry.space_group_name_H-M   'P 1'
#
loop_
_entity.id
_entity.type
_entity.pdbx_description
1 polymer ?
#
loop_
_entity_poly.entity_id
_entity_poly.type
_entity_poly.pdbx_seq_one_letter_code
_entity_poly.pdbx_strand_id
1 'polypeptide(L)' 'MVAGLEAVDYVVIFDAPTPYDIIKKIKPDYLFKGGDWRKQEVVGRDILESYGGKVVIVPYLKGYSTTSMVKKICRKACTG' A
#
# COMPACT_ATOMS: atom_id res chain seq x y z
N MET A 1 11.83 8.60 2.42
CA MET A 1 11.61 7.36 3.21
C MET A 1 11.45 6.15 2.30
N VAL A 2 10.41 6.07 1.45
CA VAL A 2 10.12 4.86 0.64
C VAL A 2 11.28 4.46 -0.29
N ALA A 3 11.90 5.41 -0.99
CA ALA A 3 13.03 5.14 -1.90
C ALA A 3 14.31 4.65 -1.20
N GLY A 4 14.39 4.71 0.14
CA GLY A 4 15.54 4.22 0.90
C GLY A 4 15.39 2.78 1.39
N LEU A 5 14.29 2.10 1.05
CA LEU A 5 14.10 0.69 1.36
C LEU A 5 14.84 -0.16 0.34
N GLU A 6 15.62 -1.13 0.81
CA GLU A 6 16.43 -2.03 -0.04
C GLU A 6 15.59 -2.77 -1.09
N ALA A 7 14.35 -3.13 -0.76
CA ALA A 7 13.45 -3.87 -1.64
C ALA A 7 12.72 -3.01 -2.70
N VAL A 8 13.08 -1.73 -2.86
CA VAL A 8 12.38 -0.80 -3.77
C VAL A 8 13.30 -0.36 -4.91
N ASP A 9 13.01 -0.81 -6.13
CA ASP A 9 13.74 -0.39 -7.34
C ASP A 9 13.32 1.01 -7.82
N TYR A 10 12.02 1.32 -7.76
CA TYR A 10 11.45 2.55 -8.30
C TYR A 10 10.37 3.13 -7.40
N VAL A 11 10.29 4.47 -7.38
CA VAL A 11 9.23 5.22 -6.70
C VAL A 11 8.63 6.21 -7.69
N VAL A 12 7.31 6.22 -7.78
CA VAL A 12 6.55 7.17 -8.61
C VAL A 12 5.73 8.07 -7.69
N ILE A 13 5.93 9.38 -7.83
CA ILE A 13 5.13 10.41 -7.15
C ILE A 13 3.99 10.83 -8.09
N PHE A 14 2.79 10.98 -7.54
CA PHE A 14 1.61 11.42 -8.28
C PHE A 14 0.70 12.26 -7.38
N ASP A 15 0.05 13.26 -7.96
CA ASP A 15 -0.84 14.19 -7.23
C ASP A 15 -2.33 13.79 -7.33
N ALA A 16 -2.65 12.86 -8.24
CA ALA A 16 -4.00 12.37 -8.42
C ALA A 16 -4.51 11.67 -7.14
N PRO A 17 -5.82 11.74 -6.84
CA PRO A 17 -6.38 11.13 -5.63
C PRO A 17 -6.27 9.59 -5.63
N THR A 18 -6.05 8.99 -6.80
CA THR A 18 -5.84 7.55 -6.94
C THR A 18 -4.70 7.27 -7.92
N PRO A 19 -4.02 6.11 -7.81
CA PRO A 19 -2.94 5.74 -8.72
C PRO A 19 -3.44 5.17 -10.06
N TYR A 20 -4.73 5.28 -10.39
CA TYR A 20 -5.35 4.60 -11.54
C TYR A 20 -4.60 4.87 -12.86
N ASP A 21 -4.27 6.12 -13.15
CA ASP A 21 -3.56 6.49 -14.38
C ASP A 21 -2.13 5.97 -14.42
N ILE A 22 -1.46 5.90 -13.27
CA ILE A 22 -0.12 5.32 -13.15
C ILE A 22 -0.17 3.82 -13.39
N ILE A 23 -1.13 3.11 -12.77
CA ILE A 23 -1.35 1.67 -12.99
C ILE A 23 -1.65 1.40 -14.47
N LYS A 24 -2.47 2.24 -15.12
CA LYS A 24 -2.80 2.11 -16.54
C LYS A 24 -1.59 2.26 -17.46
N LYS A 25 -0.64 3.14 -17.10
CA LYS A 25 0.60 3.37 -17.86
C LYS A 25 1.63 2.26 -17.64
N ILE A 26 1.83 1.85 -16.39
CA ILE A 26 2.83 0.84 -16.02
C ILE A 26 2.37 -0.56 -16.42
N LYS A 27 1.06 -0.84 -16.34
CA LYS A 27 0.45 -2.16 -16.59
C LYS A 27 1.16 -3.29 -15.84
N PRO A 28 1.19 -3.26 -14.49
CA PRO A 28 1.88 -4.28 -13.73
C PRO A 28 1.18 -5.64 -13.82
N ASP A 29 1.95 -6.74 -13.75
CA ASP A 29 1.39 -8.10 -13.68
C ASP A 29 0.70 -8.37 -12.34
N TYR A 30 1.21 -7.76 -11.26
CA TYR A 30 0.69 -7.91 -9.90
C TYR A 30 0.52 -6.55 -9.22
N LEU A 31 -0.61 -6.38 -8.53
CA LEU A 31 -0.89 -5.21 -7.68
C LEU A 31 -1.15 -5.68 -6.25
N PHE A 32 -0.32 -5.23 -5.32
CA PHE A 32 -0.42 -5.62 -3.91
C PHE A 32 -1.09 -4.51 -3.09
N LYS A 33 -2.00 -4.90 -2.20
CA LYS A 33 -2.57 -4.00 -1.20
C LYS A 33 -2.54 -4.67 0.18
N GLY A 34 -2.01 -3.96 1.17
CA GLY A 34 -2.01 -4.42 2.56
C GLY A 34 -3.37 -4.21 3.22
N GLY A 35 -3.82 -5.20 3.99
CA GLY A 35 -4.93 -5.09 4.91
C GLY A 35 -6.11 -6.01 4.62
N ASP A 36 -7.28 -5.49 4.92
CA ASP A 36 -8.59 -6.15 4.93
C ASP A 36 -9.49 -5.68 3.76
N TRP A 37 -8.87 -5.16 2.70
CA TRP A 37 -9.57 -4.70 1.50
C TRP A 37 -10.30 -5.84 0.81
N ARG A 38 -11.55 -5.59 0.38
CA ARG A 38 -12.19 -6.48 -0.59
C ARG A 38 -11.51 -6.26 -1.93
N LYS A 39 -11.17 -7.35 -2.63
CA LYS A 39 -10.48 -7.26 -3.93
C LYS A 39 -11.19 -6.30 -4.89
N GLN A 40 -12.52 -6.28 -4.86
CA GLN A 40 -13.38 -5.44 -5.71
C GLN A 40 -13.21 -3.94 -5.47
N GLU A 41 -12.71 -3.52 -4.31
CA GLU A 41 -12.52 -2.12 -3.93
C GLU A 41 -11.13 -1.58 -4.32
N VAL A 42 -10.24 -2.43 -4.83
CA VAL A 42 -8.89 -2.03 -5.21
C VAL A 42 -8.92 -1.28 -6.53
N VAL A 43 -8.51 -0.01 -6.48
CA VAL A 43 -8.34 0.85 -7.66
C VAL A 43 -7.35 0.21 -8.65
N GLY A 44 -7.75 0.13 -9.92
CA GLY A 44 -6.94 -0.43 -11.00
C GLY A 44 -7.05 -1.95 -11.15
N ARG A 45 -7.89 -2.62 -10.35
CA ARG A 45 -8.20 -4.05 -10.54
C ARG A 45 -8.70 -4.35 -11.95
N ASP A 46 -9.64 -3.55 -12.44
CA ASP A 46 -10.25 -3.64 -13.77
C ASP A 46 -9.19 -3.57 -14.87
N ILE A 47 -8.20 -2.68 -14.69
CA ILE A 47 -7.05 -2.58 -15.58
C ILE A 47 -6.29 -3.90 -15.59
N LEU A 48 -5.91 -4.43 -14.43
CA LEU A 48 -5.16 -5.69 -14.34
C LEU A 48 -5.93 -6.87 -14.93
N GLU A 49 -7.20 -7.02 -14.57
CA GLU A 49 -8.06 -8.12 -15.02
C GLU A 49 -8.23 -8.09 -16.56
N SER A 50 -8.20 -6.91 -17.19
CA SER A 50 -8.30 -6.78 -18.65
C SER A 50 -7.16 -7.43 -19.45
N TYR A 51 -6.00 -7.66 -18.83
CA TYR A 51 -4.85 -8.30 -19.47
C TYR A 51 -4.30 -9.50 -18.68
N GLY A 52 -5.08 -10.04 -17.75
CA GLY A 52 -4.70 -11.24 -16.98
C GLY A 52 -3.79 -10.99 -15.77
N GLY A 53 -3.59 -9.73 -15.39
CA GLY A 53 -2.90 -9.35 -14.15
C GLY A 53 -3.69 -9.70 -12.89
N LYS A 54 -3.04 -9.68 -11.72
CA LYS A 54 -3.62 -10.13 -10.45
C LYS A 54 -3.50 -9.10 -9.34
N VAL A 55 -4.62 -8.88 -8.64
CA VAL A 55 -4.62 -8.15 -7.36
C VAL A 55 -4.41 -9.13 -6.22
N VAL A 56 -3.46 -8.82 -5.33
CA VAL A 56 -3.11 -9.61 -4.15
C VAL A 56 -3.32 -8.77 -2.90
N ILE A 57 -4.11 -9.29 -1.95
CA ILE A 57 -4.31 -8.66 -0.64
C ILE A 57 -3.39 -9.34 0.37
N VAL A 58 -2.55 -8.56 1.03
CA VAL A 58 -1.58 -9.05 2.02
C VAL A 58 -2.11 -8.70 3.41
N PRO A 59 -2.29 -9.67 4.32
CA PRO A 59 -2.80 -9.38 5.66
C PRO A 59 -1.83 -8.50 6.46
N TYR A 60 -2.37 -7.67 7.37
CA TYR A 60 -1.54 -6.87 8.25
C TYR A 60 -0.71 -7.74 9.20
N LEU A 61 0.53 -7.33 9.44
CA LEU A 61 1.38 -7.93 10.47
C LEU A 61 1.01 -7.39 11.85
N LYS A 62 0.61 -8.29 12.76
CA LYS A 62 0.21 -7.91 14.12
C LYS A 62 1.37 -7.22 14.85
N GLY A 63 1.05 -6.14 15.57
CA GLY A 63 2.02 -5.39 16.37
C GLY A 63 2.67 -4.20 15.65
N TYR A 64 2.49 -4.09 14.33
CA TYR A 64 3.08 -3.01 13.53
C TYR A 64 2.00 -2.07 13.03
N SER A 65 1.86 -0.91 13.67
CA SER A 65 1.09 0.20 13.13
C SER A 65 1.66 1.53 13.61
N THR A 66 1.52 2.58 12.80
CA THR A 66 1.90 3.94 13.19
C THR A 66 1.08 4.39 14.40
N THR A 67 -0.22 4.07 14.45
CA THR A 67 -1.10 4.35 15.57
C THR A 67 -0.62 3.68 16.87
N SER A 68 -0.18 2.41 16.84
CA SER A 68 0.32 1.74 18.04
C SER A 68 1.64 2.35 18.52
N MET A 69 2.50 2.76 17.58
CA MET A 69 3.75 3.46 17.88
C MET A 69 3.50 4.81 18.57
N VAL A 70 2.59 5.63 18.04
CA VAL A 70 2.21 6.92 18.65
C VAL A 70 1.66 6.70 20.06
N LYS A 71 0.71 5.76 20.23
CA LYS A 71 0.15 5.43 21.55
C LYS A 71 1.24 4.99 22.55
N LYS A 72 2.24 4.23 22.10
CA LYS A 72 3.37 3.80 22.92
C LYS A 72 4.24 4.98 23.36
N ILE A 73 4.49 5.93 22.46
CA ILE A 73 5.24 7.16 22.77
C ILE A 73 4.47 8.02 23.77
N CYS A 74 3.19 8.30 23.53
CA CYS A 74 2.35 9.09 24.44
C CYS A 74 2.25 8.46 25.82
N ARG A 75 2.05 7.13 25.91
CA ARG A 75 2.00 6.43 27.20
C ARG A 75 3.30 6.61 27.99
N LYS A 76 4.46 6.48 27.33
CA LYS A 76 5.77 6.68 27.98
C LYS A 76 5.96 8.11 28.48
N ALA A 77 5.48 9.10 27.73
CA ALA A 77 5.62 10.51 28.09
C ALA A 77 4.71 10.94 29.25
N CYS A 78 3.54 10.32 29.42
CA CYS A 78 2.62 10.61 30.54
C CYS A 78 2.97 9.89 31.86
N THR A 79 3.90 8.93 31.83
CA THR A 79 4.37 8.20 33.02
C THR A 79 5.71 8.69 33.55
N GLY A 80 6.15 9.87 33.12
CA GLY A 80 7.36 10.56 33.59
C GLY A 80 7.01 11.84 34.34
#